data_AF-A0A7Y2G2Z6-F1
#
_entry.id   AF-A0A7Y2G2Z6-F1
#
_cell.length_a   1.000
_cell.length_b   1.000
_cell.length_c   1.000
_cell.angle_alpha   90.00
_cell.angle_beta   90.00
_cell.angle_gamma   90.00
#
_symmetry.space_group_name_H-M   'P 1'
#
loop_
_entity.id
_entity.type
_entity.pdbx_description
1 polymer ?
#
loop_
_entity_poly.entity_id
_entity_poly.type
_entity_poly.pdbx_seq_one_letter_code
_entity_poly.pdbx_strand_id
1 'polypeptide(L)'
;MKPSTWIGVVVALLLLGVGRVYVIDSATVEQAIVVEKYFRDYCLLHDAYPDYETVEVQFPEQYPNQEWYYWPNETFSAATFQYPMTLPIPSAPGRSKFSEFFPVIYSYAVRNPCEGLIPRTSPVE
;
A
#
# COMPACT_ATOMS: atom_id res chain seq x y z
N MET A 1 -1.79 -21.02 40.76
CA MET A 1 -2.48 -19.84 40.19
C MET A 1 -3.92 -20.22 39.87
N LYS A 2 -4.90 -19.34 40.10
CA LYS A 2 -6.30 -19.62 39.76
C LYS A 2 -6.46 -19.59 38.22
N PRO A 3 -7.29 -20.46 37.63
CA PRO A 3 -7.48 -20.52 36.18
C PRO A 3 -7.98 -19.18 35.60
N SER A 4 -8.76 -18.41 36.36
CA SER A 4 -9.20 -17.06 35.96
C SER A 4 -8.04 -16.05 35.80
N THR A 5 -6.96 -16.20 36.56
CA THR A 5 -5.80 -15.31 36.48
C THR A 5 -4.97 -15.61 35.23
N TRP A 6 -4.84 -16.88 34.84
CA TRP A 6 -4.18 -17.29 33.60
C TRP A 6 -4.93 -16.81 32.36
N ILE A 7 -6.26 -16.94 32.35
CA ILE A 7 -7.10 -16.44 31.25
C ILE A 7 -6.94 -14.93 31.10
N GLY A 8 -6.96 -14.17 32.21
CA GLY A 8 -6.76 -12.72 32.17
C GLY A 8 -5.40 -12.31 31.61
N VAL A 9 -4.33 -13.02 31.96
CA VAL A 9 -2.97 -12.78 31.44
C VAL A 9 -2.89 -13.07 29.94
N VAL A 10 -3.46 -14.18 29.48
CA VAL A 10 -3.48 -14.55 28.05
C VAL A 10 -4.28 -13.53 27.23
N VAL A 11 -5.44 -13.11 27.71
CA VAL A 11 -6.25 -12.08 27.03
C VAL A 11 -5.50 -10.75 26.95
N ALA A 12 -4.85 -10.32 28.03
CA ALA A 12 -4.06 -9.09 28.03
C ALA A 12 -2.89 -9.14 27.04
N LEU A 13 -2.17 -10.27 26.98
CA LEU A 13 -1.08 -10.47 26.02
C LEU A 13 -1.58 -10.46 24.56
N LEU A 14 -2.74 -11.07 24.29
CA LEU A 14 -3.36 -11.03 22.97
C LEU A 14 -3.76 -9.61 22.56
N LEU A 15 -4.38 -8.84 23.45
CA LEU A 15 -4.77 -7.46 23.17
C LEU A 15 -3.57 -6.56 22.92
N LEU A 16 -2.48 -6.71 23.68
CA LEU A 16 -1.24 -5.97 23.46
C LEU A 16 -0.58 -6.33 22.12
N GLY A 17 -0.58 -7.62 21.76
CA GLY A 17 -0.09 -8.09 20.47
C GLY A 17 -0.87 -7.47 19.30
N VAL A 18 -2.21 -7.55 19.33
CA VAL A 18 -3.07 -6.96 18.30
C VAL A 18 -2.93 -5.44 18.24
N GLY A 19 -2.84 -4.77 19.41
CA GLY A 19 -2.64 -3.33 19.47
C GLY A 19 -1.34 -2.88 18.80
N ARG A 20 -0.23 -3.60 19.00
CA ARG A 20 1.04 -3.31 18.33
C ARG A 20 0.94 -3.50 16.81
N VAL A 21 0.32 -4.59 16.37
CA VAL A 21 0.12 -4.86 14.93
C VAL A 21 -0.73 -3.77 14.29
N TYR A 22 -1.81 -3.35 14.95
CA TYR A 22 -2.68 -2.29 14.45
C TYR A 22 -1.94 -0.97 14.23
N VAL A 23 -1.05 -0.58 15.15
CA VAL A 23 -0.25 0.65 15.01
C VAL A 23 0.70 0.56 13.82
N ILE A 24 1.38 -0.58 13.63
CA ILE A 24 2.29 -0.81 12.51
C ILE A 24 1.52 -0.73 11.18
N ASP A 25 0.44 -1.50 11.06
CA ASP A 25 -0.37 -1.52 9.85
C ASP A 25 -1.01 -0.15 9.55
N SER A 26 -1.41 0.61 10.57
CA SER A 26 -1.94 1.97 10.38
C SER A 26 -0.89 2.91 9.77
N ALA A 27 0.35 2.84 10.25
CA ALA A 27 1.46 3.62 9.67
C ALA A 27 1.75 3.19 8.22
N THR A 28 1.69 1.89 7.93
CA THR A 28 1.82 1.37 6.56
C THR A 28 0.71 1.91 5.65
N VAL A 29 -0.54 1.97 6.14
CA VAL A 29 -1.67 2.54 5.39
C VAL A 29 -1.45 4.03 5.09
N GLU A 30 -1.00 4.81 6.06
CA GLU A 30 -0.69 6.23 5.83
C GLU A 30 0.38 6.41 4.74
N GLN A 31 1.42 5.57 4.74
CA GLN A 31 2.43 5.58 3.68
C GLN A 31 1.86 5.18 2.32
N ALA A 32 1.00 4.15 2.27
CA ALA A 32 0.37 3.70 1.04
C ALA A 32 -0.50 4.80 0.41
N ILE A 33 -1.20 5.60 1.23
CA ILE A 33 -1.97 6.76 0.76
C ILE A 33 -1.05 7.83 0.14
N VAL A 34 0.11 8.08 0.74
CA VAL A 34 1.10 9.04 0.20
C VAL A 34 1.64 8.56 -1.15
N VAL A 35 1.99 7.28 -1.27
CA VAL A 35 2.48 6.67 -2.52
C VAL A 35 1.40 6.72 -3.61
N GLU A 36 0.16 6.33 -3.29
CA GLU A 36 -0.97 6.39 -4.22
C GLU A 36 -1.20 7.81 -4.73
N LYS A 37 -1.18 8.79 -3.82
CA LYS A 37 -1.33 10.19 -4.17
C LYS A 37 -0.22 10.65 -5.10
N TYR A 38 1.03 10.33 -4.79
CA TYR A 38 2.16 10.69 -5.64
C TYR A 38 2.02 10.11 -7.04
N PHE A 39 1.68 8.83 -7.19
CA PHE A 39 1.47 8.22 -8.49
C PHE A 39 0.33 8.86 -9.27
N ARG A 40 -0.76 9.23 -8.59
CA ARG A 40 -1.88 9.96 -9.20
C ARG A 40 -1.44 11.35 -9.68
N ASP A 41 -0.74 12.10 -8.84
CA ASP A 41 -0.29 13.46 -9.15
C ASP A 41 0.76 13.44 -10.28
N TYR A 42 1.69 12.46 -10.27
CA TYR A 42 2.67 12.27 -11.33
C TYR A 42 2.00 11.97 -12.67
N CYS A 43 1.04 11.04 -12.68
CA CYS A 43 0.26 10.73 -13.88
C CYS A 43 -0.49 11.96 -14.44
N LEU A 44 -1.07 12.80 -13.57
CA LEU A 44 -1.74 14.04 -14.00
C LEU A 44 -0.79 15.07 -14.64
N LEU A 45 0.48 15.08 -14.22
CA LEU A 45 1.49 16.03 -14.70
C LEU A 45 2.22 15.54 -15.95
N HIS A 46 2.44 14.23 -16.06
CA HIS A 46 3.33 13.63 -17.05
C HIS A 46 2.61 12.75 -18.09
N ASP A 47 1.30 12.52 -17.92
CA ASP A 47 0.51 11.57 -18.73
C ASP A 47 1.10 10.15 -18.75
N ALA A 48 1.84 9.81 -17.69
CA ALA A 48 2.53 8.53 -17.51
C ALA A 48 2.81 8.32 -16.02
N TYR A 49 2.96 7.07 -15.60
CA TYR A 49 3.48 6.71 -14.27
C TYR A 49 5.00 6.84 -14.21
N PRO A 50 5.58 7.08 -13.03
CA PRO A 50 7.03 7.21 -12.86
C PRO A 50 7.75 5.91 -13.19
N ASP A 51 8.98 6.01 -13.70
CA ASP A 51 9.85 4.85 -13.83
C ASP A 51 10.43 4.41 -12.47
N TYR A 52 11.08 3.24 -12.45
CA TYR A 52 11.64 2.68 -11.24
C TYR A 52 12.66 3.61 -10.56
N GLU A 53 13.53 4.25 -11.34
CA GLU A 53 14.53 5.17 -10.80
C GLU A 53 13.87 6.38 -10.13
N THR A 54 12.83 6.95 -10.75
CA THR A 54 12.05 8.04 -10.18
C THR A 54 11.38 7.64 -8.87
N VAL A 55 10.82 6.43 -8.80
CA VAL A 55 10.20 5.90 -7.58
C VAL A 55 11.23 5.65 -6.47
N GLU A 56 12.39 5.07 -6.80
CA GLU A 56 13.48 4.83 -5.84
C GLU A 56 14.03 6.13 -5.25
N VAL A 57 14.17 7.18 -6.06
CA VAL A 57 14.59 8.50 -5.59
C VAL A 57 13.53 9.14 -4.70
N GLN A 58 12.25 8.98 -5.03
CA GLN A 58 11.15 9.59 -4.27
C GLN A 58 10.85 8.87 -2.95
N PHE A 59 11.04 7.55 -2.91
CA PHE A 59 10.68 6.67 -1.78
C PHE A 59 11.82 5.70 -1.43
N PRO A 60 12.99 6.21 -1.00
CA PRO A 60 14.20 5.40 -0.78
C PRO A 60 14.10 4.42 0.39
N GLU A 61 13.14 4.60 1.30
CA GLU A 61 12.91 3.69 2.42
C GLU A 61 11.95 2.54 2.05
N GLN A 62 11.14 2.72 1.00
CA GLN A 62 10.18 1.75 0.50
C GLN A 62 10.75 0.94 -0.66
N TYR A 63 11.64 1.51 -1.47
CA TYR A 63 12.26 0.82 -2.59
C TYR A 63 13.78 0.83 -2.41
N PRO A 64 14.47 -0.34 -2.44
CA PRO A 64 13.99 -1.67 -2.83
C PRO A 64 13.58 -2.56 -1.64
N ASN A 65 12.79 -2.05 -0.67
CA ASN A 65 12.33 -2.89 0.44
C ASN A 65 11.59 -4.11 -0.13
N GLN A 66 12.04 -5.31 0.24
CA GLN A 66 11.57 -6.57 -0.35
C GLN A 66 10.08 -6.83 -0.13
N GLU A 67 9.41 -6.06 0.72
CA GLU A 67 7.98 -6.22 1.01
C GLU A 67 7.08 -5.25 0.23
N TRP A 68 7.66 -4.18 -0.33
CA TRP A 68 6.96 -3.21 -1.18
C TRP A 68 7.34 -3.44 -2.65
N TYR A 69 6.35 -3.43 -3.52
CA TYR A 69 6.57 -3.69 -4.93
C TYR A 69 5.85 -2.67 -5.81
N TYR A 70 6.47 -2.37 -6.94
CA TYR A 70 5.97 -1.45 -7.96
C TYR A 70 6.18 -2.08 -9.32
N TRP A 71 5.17 -2.02 -10.18
CA TRP A 71 5.21 -2.54 -11.54
C TRP A 71 4.41 -1.62 -12.47
N PRO A 72 5.08 -0.68 -13.17
CA PRO A 72 4.48 0.00 -14.30
C PRO A 72 4.38 -0.96 -15.49
N ASN A 73 3.36 -0.79 -16.33
CA ASN A 73 3.30 -1.47 -17.61
C ASN A 73 4.33 -0.87 -18.60
N GLU A 74 4.58 -1.55 -19.72
CA GLU A 74 5.59 -1.14 -20.70
C GLU A 74 5.37 0.28 -21.25
N THR A 75 4.12 0.72 -21.33
CA THR A 75 3.74 2.04 -21.83
C THR A 75 3.59 3.09 -20.73
N PHE A 76 3.86 2.74 -19.46
CA PHE A 76 3.67 3.58 -18.27
C PHE A 76 2.27 4.18 -18.14
N SER A 77 1.27 3.65 -18.83
CA SER A 77 -0.13 4.11 -18.80
C SER A 77 -0.92 3.50 -17.64
N ALA A 78 -0.37 2.48 -16.99
CA ALA A 78 -0.91 1.89 -15.77
C ALA A 78 0.23 1.40 -14.89
N ALA A 79 0.08 1.56 -13.58
CA ALA A 79 0.99 0.96 -12.63
C ALA A 79 0.23 0.19 -11.55
N THR A 80 0.90 -0.85 -11.04
CA THR A 80 0.48 -1.56 -9.83
C THR A 80 1.50 -1.31 -8.75
N PHE A 81 1.05 -0.95 -7.56
CA PHE A 81 1.88 -1.01 -6.36
C PHE A 81 1.26 -1.93 -5.33
N GLN A 82 2.12 -2.60 -4.56
CA GLN A 82 1.77 -3.59 -3.58
C GLN A 82 2.56 -3.36 -2.29
N TYR A 83 1.89 -3.51 -1.15
CA TYR A 83 2.47 -3.28 0.17
C TYR A 83 1.93 -4.28 1.20
N PRO A 84 2.71 -4.57 2.27
CA PRO A 84 2.37 -5.62 3.23
C PRO A 84 1.32 -5.14 4.24
N MET A 85 0.41 -6.01 4.64
CA MET A 85 -0.56 -5.76 5.70
C MET A 85 -0.76 -7.03 6.54
N THR A 86 -1.00 -6.85 7.85
CA THR A 86 -1.33 -7.97 8.74
C THR A 86 -2.83 -8.05 9.02
N LEU A 87 -3.47 -6.89 9.21
CA LEU A 87 -4.87 -6.71 9.53
C LEU A 87 -5.62 -6.08 8.35
N PRO A 88 -6.90 -6.44 8.14
CA PRO A 88 -7.74 -5.77 7.17
C PRO A 88 -8.19 -4.41 7.71
N ILE A 89 -7.42 -3.36 7.45
CA ILE A 89 -7.79 -1.99 7.81
C ILE A 89 -8.70 -1.39 6.70
N PRO A 90 -9.94 -0.94 7.01
CA PRO A 90 -10.87 -0.46 5.99
C PRO A 90 -10.41 0.78 5.21
N SER A 91 -9.53 1.61 5.77
CA SER A 91 -8.97 2.79 5.11
C SER A 91 -7.77 2.48 4.20
N ALA A 92 -7.33 1.22 4.11
CA ALA A 92 -6.19 0.83 3.30
C ALA A 92 -6.52 0.96 1.79
N PRO A 93 -5.71 1.69 1.01
CA PRO A 93 -5.93 1.82 -0.43
C PRO A 93 -5.69 0.51 -1.19
N GLY A 94 -6.53 0.24 -2.18
CA GLY A 94 -6.41 -0.94 -3.03
C GLY A 94 -7.23 -2.13 -2.55
N ARG A 95 -7.00 -3.28 -3.18
CA ARG A 95 -7.73 -4.51 -2.86
C ARG A 95 -6.81 -5.47 -2.14
N SER A 96 -7.29 -6.05 -1.05
CA SER A 96 -6.63 -7.15 -0.36
C SER A 96 -6.48 -8.33 -1.33
N LYS A 97 -5.25 -8.77 -1.55
CA LYS A 97 -4.90 -10.02 -2.23
C LYS A 97 -4.10 -10.87 -1.25
N PHE A 98 -4.22 -12.19 -1.39
CA PHE A 98 -3.21 -13.08 -0.82
C PHE A 98 -1.88 -12.71 -1.48
N SER A 99 -0.89 -12.35 -0.66
CA SER A 99 0.44 -12.09 -1.17
C SER A 99 0.98 -13.38 -1.80
N GLU A 100 1.48 -13.30 -3.03
CA GLU A 100 2.21 -14.41 -3.65
C GLU A 100 3.63 -14.56 -3.07
N PHE A 101 4.04 -13.64 -2.18
CA PHE A 101 5.34 -13.60 -1.53
C PHE A 101 5.23 -13.95 -0.04
N PHE A 102 5.84 -15.07 0.34
CA PHE A 102 6.04 -15.49 1.74
C PHE A 102 7.16 -14.64 2.37
N PRO A 103 7.01 -14.06 3.59
CA PRO A 103 6.06 -14.42 4.64
C PRO A 103 4.83 -13.50 4.79
N VAL A 104 4.60 -12.57 3.85
CA VAL A 104 3.49 -11.60 3.95
C VAL A 104 2.15 -12.32 3.66
N ILE A 105 1.14 -12.21 4.53
CA ILE A 105 -0.13 -12.95 4.36
C ILE A 105 -1.16 -12.13 3.57
N TYR A 106 -1.18 -10.81 3.75
CA TYR A 106 -2.03 -9.90 2.99
C TYR A 106 -1.19 -8.83 2.31
N SER A 107 -1.51 -8.59 1.06
CA SER A 107 -0.93 -7.50 0.30
C SER A 107 -2.05 -6.71 -0.35
N TYR A 108 -1.96 -5.40 -0.28
CA TYR A 108 -2.94 -4.54 -0.93
C TYR A 108 -2.34 -4.09 -2.24
N ALA A 109 -3.07 -4.35 -3.34
CA ALA A 109 -2.66 -3.94 -4.67
C ALA A 109 -3.57 -2.80 -5.15
N VAL A 110 -2.94 -1.69 -5.55
CA VAL A 110 -3.61 -0.57 -6.20
C VAL A 110 -3.23 -0.59 -7.66
N ARG A 111 -4.22 -0.69 -8.55
CA ARG A 111 -4.04 -0.59 -10.00
C ARG A 111 -4.75 0.67 -10.47
N ASN A 112 -3.97 1.65 -10.92
CA ASN A 112 -4.51 2.91 -11.42
C ASN A 112 -4.13 3.07 -12.90
N PRO A 113 -5.12 3.16 -13.83
CA PRO A 113 -4.87 3.56 -15.21
C PRO A 113 -4.87 5.09 -15.34
N CYS A 114 -3.93 5.65 -16.11
CA CYS A 114 -3.85 7.09 -16.35
C CYS A 114 -5.04 7.65 -17.15
N GLU A 115 -5.59 6.86 -18.08
CA GLU A 115 -6.70 7.27 -18.97
C GLU A 115 -7.99 7.70 -18.25
N GLY A 116 -8.16 7.37 -16.97
CA GLY A 116 -9.33 7.74 -16.16
C GLY A 116 -9.13 8.99 -15.28
N LEU A 117 -7.91 9.55 -15.22
CA LEU A 117 -7.55 10.65 -14.32
C LEU A 117 -7.52 12.01 -15.02
N ILE A 118 -7.33 12.03 -16.33
CA ILE A 118 -7.25 13.24 -17.15
C ILE A 118 -8.69 13.75 -17.42
N PRO A 119 -9.05 14.97 -17.01
CA PRO A 119 -10.31 15.57 -17.45
C PRO A 119 -10.30 15.61 -18.98
N ARG A 120 -11.34 15.09 -19.64
CA ARG A 120 -11.54 15.31 -21.08
C ARG A 120 -11.93 16.77 -21.33
N THR A 121 -10.99 17.69 -21.13
CA THR A 121 -11.07 19.04 -21.71
C THR A 121 -10.09 19.07 -22.87
N SER A 122 -10.52 18.48 -23.99
CA SER A 122 -9.94 18.81 -25.28
C SER A 122 -10.54 20.14 -25.73
N PRO A 123 -9.74 21.08 -26.26
CA PRO A 123 -10.26 22.34 -26.78
C PRO A 123 -11.05 22.03 -28.04
N VAL A 124 -12.28 22.53 -28.13
CA VAL A 124 -12.96 22.67 -29.42
C VAL A 124 -12.81 24.12 -29.82
N GLU A 125 -12.10 24.27 -30.93
CA GLU A 125 -11.91 25.43 -31.81
C GLU A 125 -13.12 26.37 -31.90
#